data_AF-A0A1H0UCK8-F1
#
_entry.id   AF-A0A1H0UCK8-F1
#
_cell.length_a   1.000
_cell.length_b   1.000
_cell.length_c   1.000
_cell.angle_alpha   90.00
_cell.angle_beta   90.00
_cell.angle_gamma   90.00
#
_symmetry.space_group_name_H-M   'P 1'
#
loop_
_entity.id
_entity.type
_entity.pdbx_description
1 polymer ?
#
loop_
_entity_poly.entity_id
_entity_poly.type
_entity_poly.pdbx_seq_one_letter_code
_entity_poly.pdbx_strand_id
1 'polypeptide(L)'
;MSPMLVPRRFGPVRTLAVAGGLAITAGLLLISPVGPPCPFKMLGLDGPMCGGTRMLRALLAGDPLRALDLNAFALVVLLPLGGSLFVAGARYELGTARRLWPAGAGGAVSAYLLGGGLLLWTILRNIPVPPFAVLSA
;
A
#
# COMPACT_ATOMS: atom_id res chain seq x y z
N MET A 1 -35.53 -11.94 -18.24
CA MET A 1 -34.42 -11.57 -19.13
C MET A 1 -33.17 -11.33 -18.28
N SER A 2 -32.35 -12.36 -18.10
CA SER A 2 -31.07 -12.23 -17.39
C SER A 2 -30.06 -11.60 -18.34
N PRO A 3 -29.33 -10.54 -17.95
CA PRO A 3 -28.29 -9.98 -18.81
C PRO A 3 -27.19 -11.02 -18.97
N MET A 4 -26.93 -11.44 -20.21
CA MET A 4 -25.76 -12.22 -20.58
C MET A 4 -24.52 -11.46 -20.11
N LEU A 5 -23.72 -12.06 -19.23
CA LEU A 5 -22.37 -11.59 -18.97
C LEU A 5 -21.58 -11.76 -20.27
N VAL A 6 -21.38 -10.67 -21.00
CA VAL A 6 -20.36 -10.64 -22.05
C VAL A 6 -19.02 -10.90 -21.36
N PRO A 7 -18.26 -11.96 -21.73
CA PRO A 7 -16.90 -12.13 -21.25
C PRO A 7 -16.11 -10.90 -21.72
N ARG A 8 -15.62 -10.09 -20.78
CA ARG A 8 -14.77 -8.95 -21.15
C ARG A 8 -13.49 -9.53 -21.75
N ARG A 9 -13.21 -9.14 -23.00
CA ARG A 9 -12.25 -9.79 -23.92
C ARG A 9 -10.79 -9.42 -23.66
N PHE A 10 -10.51 -8.65 -22.62
CA PHE A 10 -9.15 -8.32 -22.21
C PHE A 10 -8.83 -9.29 -21.06
N GLY A 11 -7.97 -10.29 -21.30
CA GLY A 11 -7.46 -11.18 -20.26
C GLY A 11 -6.70 -10.41 -19.15
N PRO A 12 -5.90 -11.07 -18.29
CA PRO A 12 -5.27 -10.42 -17.13
C PRO A 12 -4.12 -9.46 -17.49
N VAL A 13 -4.21 -8.73 -18.61
CA VAL A 13 -3.13 -7.92 -19.19
C VAL A 13 -2.71 -6.80 -18.24
N ARG A 14 -3.64 -6.07 -17.61
CA ARG A 14 -3.24 -4.99 -16.69
C ARG A 14 -2.69 -5.58 -15.39
N THR A 15 -3.27 -6.67 -14.90
CA THR A 15 -2.75 -7.39 -13.73
C THR A 15 -1.32 -7.87 -13.96
N LEU A 16 -1.04 -8.48 -15.12
CA LEU A 16 0.30 -8.93 -15.49
C LEU A 16 1.28 -7.76 -15.68
N ALA A 17 0.84 -6.66 -16.30
CA ALA A 17 1.67 -5.46 -16.45
C ALA A 17 2.03 -4.85 -15.08
N VAL A 18 1.06 -4.76 -14.16
CA VAL A 18 1.30 -4.29 -12.78
C VAL A 18 2.25 -5.24 -12.04
N ALA A 19 2.06 -6.56 -12.17
CA ALA A 19 2.94 -7.55 -11.54
C ALA A 19 4.38 -7.43 -12.07
N GLY A 20 4.55 -7.31 -13.39
CA GLY A 20 5.85 -7.08 -14.01
C GLY A 20 6.50 -5.78 -13.53
N GLY A 21 5.75 -4.68 -13.49
CA GLY A 21 6.23 -3.40 -12.97
C GLY A 21 6.64 -3.47 -11.49
N LEU A 22 5.86 -4.16 -10.65
CA LEU A 22 6.19 -4.39 -9.24
C LEU A 22 7.46 -5.22 -9.08
N ALA A 23 7.63 -6.28 -9.87
CA ALA A 23 8.84 -7.11 -9.83
C ALA A 23 10.10 -6.33 -10.23
N ILE A 24 10.00 -5.51 -11.30
CA ILE A 24 11.09 -4.62 -11.72
C ILE A 24 11.40 -3.62 -10.61
N THR A 25 10.38 -2.98 -10.03
CA THR A 25 10.55 -2.00 -8.95
C THR A 25 11.17 -2.64 -7.70
N ALA A 26 10.76 -3.85 -7.33
CA ALA A 26 11.34 -4.60 -6.22
C ALA A 26 12.82 -4.93 -6.47
N GLY A 27 13.16 -5.38 -7.67
CA GLY A 27 14.54 -5.59 -8.09
C GLY A 27 15.37 -4.30 -8.02
N LEU A 28 14.84 -3.20 -8.54
CA LEU A 28 15.47 -1.87 -8.48
C LEU A 28 15.67 -1.39 -7.03
N LEU A 29 14.71 -1.63 -6.14
CA LEU A 29 14.80 -1.26 -4.73
C LEU A 29 15.90 -2.01 -3.97
N LEU A 30 16.20 -3.25 -4.38
CA LEU A 30 17.28 -4.06 -3.80
C LEU A 30 18.67 -3.62 -4.26
N ILE A 31 18.81 -3.17 -5.51
CA ILE A 31 20.12 -2.80 -6.10
C ILE A 31 20.44 -1.30 -6.01
N SER A 32 19.42 -0.43 -5.92
CA SER A 32 19.62 1.02 -5.89
C SER A 32 19.81 1.53 -4.46
N PRO A 33 20.92 2.23 -4.14
CA PRO A 33 21.18 2.69 -2.78
C PRO A 33 20.29 3.87 -2.34
N VAL A 34 19.71 4.62 -3.29
CA VAL A 34 18.99 5.87 -3.02
C VAL A 34 17.48 5.67 -3.18
N GLY A 35 16.72 5.91 -2.09
CA GLY A 35 15.27 6.09 -2.18
C GLY A 35 14.91 7.55 -2.52
N PRO A 36 13.76 7.81 -3.16
CA PRO A 36 13.36 9.19 -3.47
C PRO A 36 13.28 10.04 -2.19
N PRO A 37 13.77 11.29 -2.21
CA PRO A 37 13.70 12.17 -1.04
C PRO A 37 12.25 12.45 -0.67
N CYS A 38 11.91 12.37 0.64
CA CYS A 38 10.55 12.63 1.12
C CYS A 38 10.30 14.16 1.23
N PRO A 39 9.34 14.75 0.51
CA PRO A 39 9.09 16.19 0.57
C PRO A 39 8.73 16.68 1.97
N PHE A 40 8.00 15.87 2.74
CA PHE A 40 7.63 16.17 4.13
C PHE A 40 8.84 16.39 5.05
N LYS A 41 9.97 15.73 4.75
CA LYS A 41 11.18 15.89 5.56
C LYS A 41 11.78 17.29 5.43
N MET A 42 11.49 18.02 4.35
CA MET A 42 11.85 19.44 4.21
C MET A 42 11.11 20.33 5.21
N LEU A 43 9.95 19.89 5.70
CA LEU A 43 9.16 20.56 6.74
C LEU A 43 9.48 20.03 8.16
N GLY A 44 10.48 19.15 8.29
CA GLY A 44 10.78 18.47 9.55
C GLY A 44 9.75 17.42 9.97
N LEU A 45 8.82 17.06 9.08
CA LEU A 45 7.74 16.10 9.36
C LEU A 45 7.99 14.76 8.65
N ASP A 46 7.61 13.68 9.31
CA ASP A 46 7.50 12.37 8.68
C ASP A 46 6.09 12.17 8.14
N GLY A 47 5.95 12.30 6.83
CA GLY A 47 4.69 12.07 6.13
C GLY A 47 4.19 10.61 6.24
N PRO A 48 2.95 10.35 5.81
CA PRO A 48 2.32 9.04 5.95
C PRO A 48 3.12 7.90 5.30
N MET A 49 3.74 8.19 4.16
CA MET A 49 4.52 7.24 3.36
C MET A 49 6.03 7.40 3.52
N CYS A 50 6.52 8.35 4.34
CA CYS A 50 7.96 8.43 4.62
C CYS A 50 8.40 7.11 5.28
N GLY A 51 9.56 6.58 4.85
CA GLY A 51 10.05 5.28 5.28
C GLY A 51 9.49 4.08 4.50
N GLY A 52 8.45 4.23 3.66
CA GLY A 52 7.81 3.11 2.94
C GLY A 52 8.74 2.36 1.98
N THR A 53 9.64 3.05 1.27
CA THR A 53 10.63 2.42 0.39
C THR A 53 11.70 1.65 1.18
N ARG A 54 12.15 2.20 2.32
CA ARG A 54 13.07 1.51 3.25
C ARG A 54 12.39 0.29 3.89
N MET A 55 11.12 0.43 4.26
CA MET A 55 10.27 -0.65 4.78
C MET A 55 10.16 -1.79 3.77
N LEU A 56 9.88 -1.47 2.50
CA LEU A 56 9.80 -2.48 1.43
C LEU A 56 11.15 -3.16 1.20
N ARG A 57 12.26 -2.42 1.25
CA ARG A 57 13.61 -2.99 1.13
C ARG A 57 13.92 -3.94 2.30
N ALA A 58 13.62 -3.55 3.54
CA ALA A 58 13.81 -4.40 4.71
C ALA A 58 12.98 -5.68 4.59
N LEU A 59 11.72 -5.56 4.15
CA LEU A 59 10.84 -6.71 3.92
C LEU A 59 11.36 -7.63 2.81
N LEU A 60 11.83 -7.08 1.69
CA LEU A 60 12.43 -7.84 0.58
C LEU A 60 13.76 -8.50 0.98
N ALA A 61 14.50 -7.91 1.91
CA ALA A 61 15.70 -8.49 2.51
C ALA A 61 15.41 -9.56 3.56
N GLY A 62 14.13 -9.84 3.88
CA GLY A 62 13.72 -10.85 4.84
C GLY A 62 13.71 -10.37 6.30
N ASP A 63 13.71 -9.06 6.55
CA ASP A 63 13.70 -8.46 7.90
C ASP A 63 12.37 -7.73 8.18
N PRO A 64 11.32 -8.48 8.61
CA PRO A 64 9.99 -7.91 8.84
C PRO A 64 9.92 -7.04 10.11
N LEU A 65 10.79 -7.29 11.10
CA LEU A 65 10.84 -6.48 12.32
C LEU A 65 11.35 -5.07 12.00
N ARG A 66 12.45 -4.99 11.26
CA ARG A 66 12.96 -3.71 10.76
C ARG A 66 11.97 -3.01 9.83
N ALA A 67 11.23 -3.77 9.02
CA ALA A 67 10.18 -3.21 8.18
C ALA A 67 9.08 -2.53 9.03
N LEU A 68 8.69 -3.16 10.15
CA LEU A 68 7.71 -2.62 11.09
C LEU A 68 8.18 -1.30 11.70
N ASP A 69 9.44 -1.23 12.14
CA ASP A 69 10.04 -0.02 12.72
C ASP A 69 10.09 1.14 11.72
N LEU A 70 10.27 0.84 10.43
CA LEU A 70 10.36 1.86 9.39
C LEU A 70 8.99 2.45 9.00
N ASN A 71 7.95 1.63 8.91
CA ASN A 71 6.59 2.09 8.68
C ASN A 71 5.52 1.01 9.01
N ALA A 72 5.10 0.95 10.27
CA ALA A 72 4.11 -0.04 10.72
C ALA A 72 2.76 0.08 10.02
N PHE A 73 2.24 1.30 9.80
CA PHE A 73 0.95 1.48 9.13
C PHE A 73 1.00 1.00 7.68
N ALA A 74 2.05 1.34 6.95
CA ALA A 74 2.22 0.86 5.58
C ALA A 74 2.34 -0.67 5.53
N LEU A 75 3.09 -1.27 6.45
CA LEU A 75 3.29 -2.72 6.52
C LEU A 75 2.01 -3.49 6.87
N VAL A 76 1.27 -3.03 7.88
CA VAL A 76 0.14 -3.79 8.45
C VAL A 76 -1.19 -3.45 7.78
N VAL A 77 -1.35 -2.24 7.24
CA VAL A 77 -2.62 -1.78 6.65
C VAL A 77 -2.52 -1.64 5.14
N LEU A 78 -1.59 -0.82 4.65
CA LEU A 78 -1.54 -0.49 3.23
C LEU A 78 -1.06 -1.65 2.35
N LEU A 79 -0.10 -2.45 2.83
CA LEU A 79 0.44 -3.57 2.08
C LEU A 79 -0.61 -4.70 1.89
N PRO A 80 -1.33 -5.18 2.94
CA PRO A 80 -2.43 -6.13 2.75
C PRO A 80 -3.58 -5.55 1.91
N LEU A 81 -3.90 -4.26 2.09
CA LEU A 81 -4.90 -3.60 1.27
C LEU A 81 -4.50 -3.62 -0.21
N GLY A 82 -3.27 -3.23 -0.53
CA GLY A 82 -2.71 -3.26 -1.87
C GLY A 82 -2.76 -4.66 -2.49
N GLY A 83 -2.37 -5.69 -1.72
CA GLY A 83 -2.50 -7.09 -2.12
C GLY A 83 -3.95 -7.50 -2.40
N SER A 84 -4.89 -7.12 -1.53
CA SER A 84 -6.31 -7.41 -1.70
C SER A 84 -6.91 -6.73 -2.95
N LEU A 85 -6.51 -5.49 -3.22
CA LEU A 85 -6.92 -4.73 -4.41
C LEU A 85 -6.33 -5.32 -5.68
N PHE A 86 -5.08 -5.79 -5.63
CA PHE A 86 -4.44 -6.49 -6.74
C PHE A 86 -5.19 -7.79 -7.08
N VAL A 87 -5.53 -8.61 -6.07
CA VAL A 87 -6.33 -9.83 -6.25
C VAL A 87 -7.74 -9.51 -6.76
N ALA A 88 -8.39 -8.47 -6.23
CA ALA A 88 -9.69 -8.02 -6.71
C ALA A 88 -9.63 -7.55 -8.17
N GLY A 89 -8.54 -6.87 -8.56
CA GLY A 89 -8.20 -6.48 -9.93
C GLY A 89 -8.12 -7.68 -10.86
N ALA A 90 -7.33 -8.68 -10.48
CA ALA A 90 -7.21 -9.93 -11.22
C ALA A 90 -8.57 -10.61 -11.41
N ARG A 91 -9.37 -10.71 -10.33
CA ARG A 91 -10.73 -11.29 -10.40
C ARG A 91 -11.67 -10.49 -11.29
N TYR A 92 -11.54 -9.16 -11.30
CA TYR A 92 -12.33 -8.29 -12.15
C TYR A 92 -11.98 -8.47 -13.63
N GLU A 93 -10.70 -8.59 -13.97
CA GLU A 93 -10.25 -8.88 -15.34
C GLU A 93 -10.67 -10.28 -15.81
N LEU A 94 -10.62 -11.27 -14.91
CA LEU A 94 -11.09 -12.63 -15.16
C LEU A 94 -12.63 -12.75 -15.17
N GLY A 95 -13.37 -11.66 -14.94
CA GLY A 95 -14.83 -11.65 -14.91
C GLY A 95 -15.46 -12.36 -13.70
N THR A 96 -14.67 -12.76 -12.71
CA THR A 96 -15.13 -13.44 -11.49
C THR A 96 -15.50 -12.47 -10.36
N ALA A 97 -15.06 -11.20 -10.46
CA ALA A 97 -15.50 -10.12 -9.58
C ALA A 97 -16.14 -8.98 -10.40
N ARG A 98 -17.08 -8.27 -9.77
CA ARG A 98 -17.74 -7.10 -10.37
C ARG A 98 -17.25 -5.76 -9.80
N ARG A 99 -16.46 -5.78 -8.73
CA ARG A 99 -16.02 -4.58 -8.00
C ARG A 99 -14.64 -4.80 -7.39
N LEU A 100 -13.88 -3.73 -7.30
CA LEU A 100 -12.57 -3.69 -6.62
C LEU A 100 -12.68 -3.24 -5.16
N TRP A 101 -13.75 -2.51 -4.84
CA TRP A 101 -14.03 -1.94 -3.53
C TRP A 101 -15.42 -2.36 -3.04
N PRO A 102 -15.65 -2.50 -1.72
CA PRO A 102 -16.98 -2.70 -1.18
C PRO A 102 -17.95 -1.57 -1.60
N ALA A 103 -19.23 -1.90 -1.78
CA ALA A 103 -20.25 -0.93 -2.17
C ALA A 103 -21.00 -0.35 -0.96
N GLY A 104 -21.68 0.78 -1.16
CA GLY A 104 -22.56 1.39 -0.16
C GLY A 104 -21.85 1.79 1.12
N ALA A 105 -22.55 1.66 2.25
CA ALA A 105 -22.04 2.05 3.57
C ALA A 105 -20.73 1.34 3.94
N GLY A 106 -20.58 0.06 3.61
CA GLY A 106 -19.34 -0.68 3.88
C GLY A 106 -18.12 -0.07 3.16
N GLY A 107 -18.28 0.31 1.89
CA GLY A 107 -17.21 0.97 1.14
C GLY A 107 -16.84 2.34 1.70
N ALA A 108 -17.84 3.12 2.13
CA ALA A 108 -17.63 4.41 2.76
C ALA A 108 -16.90 4.27 4.12
N VAL A 109 -17.35 3.34 4.97
CA VAL A 109 -16.70 3.05 6.25
C VAL A 109 -15.25 2.62 6.04
N SER A 110 -14.96 1.72 5.09
CA SER A 110 -13.58 1.34 4.78
C SER A 110 -12.74 2.54 4.35
N ALA A 111 -13.27 3.43 3.53
CA ALA A 111 -12.57 4.64 3.10
C ALA A 111 -12.29 5.60 4.27
N TYR A 112 -13.27 5.82 5.15
CA TYR A 112 -13.10 6.66 6.34
C TYR A 112 -12.09 6.06 7.33
N LEU A 113 -12.13 4.75 7.57
CA LEU A 113 -11.17 4.07 8.44
C LEU A 113 -9.75 4.17 7.89
N LEU A 114 -9.57 4.04 6.59
CA LEU A 114 -8.25 4.19 5.96
C LEU A 114 -7.76 5.62 5.98
N GLY A 115 -8.61 6.59 5.61
CA GLY A 115 -8.25 8.00 5.65
C GLY A 115 -7.96 8.48 7.07
N GLY A 116 -8.85 8.17 8.01
CA GLY A 116 -8.69 8.48 9.42
C GLY A 116 -7.48 7.78 10.04
N GLY A 117 -7.25 6.50 9.71
CA GLY A 117 -6.07 5.76 10.16
C GLY A 117 -4.76 6.34 9.61
N LEU A 118 -4.73 6.76 8.35
CA LEU A 118 -3.56 7.40 7.73
C LEU A 118 -3.24 8.76 8.38
N LEU A 119 -4.28 9.55 8.65
CA LEU A 119 -4.16 10.82 9.37
C LEU A 119 -3.68 10.60 10.80
N LEU A 120 -4.31 9.68 11.53
CA LEU A 120 -3.94 9.33 12.90
C LEU A 120 -2.49 8.85 12.96
N TRP A 121 -2.08 7.95 12.06
CA TRP A 121 -0.70 7.47 11.97
C TRP A 121 0.29 8.62 11.74
N THR A 122 -0.05 9.54 10.82
CA THR A 122 0.80 10.69 10.51
C THR A 122 0.92 11.61 11.72
N ILE A 123 -0.16 11.85 12.46
CA ILE A 123 -0.11 12.65 13.68
C ILE A 123 0.76 11.93 14.72
N LEU A 124 0.44 10.68 15.06
CA LEU A 124 1.12 9.91 16.12
C LEU A 124 2.63 9.81 15.87
N ARG A 125 3.06 9.57 14.63
CA ARG A 125 4.48 9.41 14.32
C ARG A 125 5.30 10.70 14.38
N ASN A 126 4.65 11.85 14.43
CA ASN A 126 5.30 13.15 14.56
C ASN A 126 5.24 13.70 15.99
N ILE A 127 4.71 12.93 16.95
CA ILE A 127 4.66 13.33 18.36
C ILE A 127 6.02 13.02 19.03
N PRO A 128 6.78 14.04 19.48
CA PRO A 128 8.12 13.85 20.05
C PRO A 128 8.09 13.52 21.55
N VAL A 129 7.09 12.75 22.00
CA VAL A 129 7.01 12.26 23.39
C VAL A 129 6.89 10.73 23.43
N PRO A 130 7.53 10.05 24.39
CA PRO A 130 7.35 8.61 24.58
C PRO A 130 5.87 8.25 24.83
N PRO A 131 5.38 7.11 24.30
CA PRO A 131 6.08 6.08 23.53
C PRO A 131 6.18 6.37 22.02
N PHE A 132 5.60 7.48 21.54
CA PHE A 132 5.46 7.78 20.10
C PHE A 132 6.75 8.23 19.41
N ALA A 133 7.72 8.73 20.18
CA ALA A 133 9.03 9.12 19.67
C ALA A 133 9.79 7.98 18.94
N VAL A 134 9.40 6.71 19.16
CA VAL A 134 9.97 5.55 18.46
C VAL A 134 9.48 5.42 17.02
N LEU A 135 8.40 6.11 16.64
CA LEU A 135 7.73 5.98 15.33
C LEU A 135 8.28 6.94 14.25
N SER A 136 9.11 7.91 14.64
CA SER A 136 9.80 8.84 13.74
C SER A 136 11.11 8.20 13.26
N ALA A 137 11.17 7.73 12.01
CA ALA A 137 12.30 6.97 11.43
C ALA A 137 12.59 7.34 9.97
#